data_AF-A0A0H2KLV6-F1
#
_entry.id   AF-A0A0H2KLV6-F1
#
_cell.length_a   1.000
_cell.length_b   1.000
_cell.length_c   1.000
_cell.angle_alpha   90.00
_cell.angle_beta   90.00
_cell.angle_gamma   90.00
#
_symmetry.space_group_name_H-M   'P 1'
#
loop_
_entity.id
_entity.type
_entity.pdbx_description
1 polymer ?
#
loop_
_entity_poly.entity_id
_entity_poly.type
_entity_poly.pdbx_seq_one_letter_code
_entity_poly.pdbx_strand_id
1 'polypeptide(L)'
;MTGATGAVHRYGESALLVDVPDLAAVRSLHRRLATDAPDGVVDVVPAARTVLVRCAAPADVADARAWVEDALLRAPSDDGPPLTGAVVEIPVHYDGPDLEDVARWAGVSV
;
A
#
# COMPACT_ATOMS: atom_id res chain seq x y z
N MET A 1 21.32 6.82 3.34
CA MET A 1 20.15 6.12 2.76
C MET A 1 19.71 5.05 3.73
N THR A 2 18.86 5.43 4.68
CA THR A 2 18.29 4.50 5.67
C THR A 2 17.14 3.79 4.99
N GLY A 3 17.22 2.48 4.81
CA GLY A 3 16.10 1.68 4.31
C GLY A 3 14.86 1.98 5.16
N ALA A 4 13.70 2.12 4.53
CA ALA A 4 12.46 2.33 5.25
C ALA A 4 12.22 1.11 6.16
N THR A 5 12.52 1.24 7.45
CA THR A 5 12.28 0.20 8.44
C THR A 5 10.77 0.13 8.68
N GLY A 6 10.07 -0.61 7.83
CA GLY A 6 8.66 -0.91 8.04
C GLY A 6 8.48 -1.84 9.23
N ALA A 7 7.48 -1.60 10.06
CA ALA A 7 7.17 -2.49 11.18
C ALA A 7 6.13 -3.54 10.74
N VAL A 8 6.38 -4.81 11.07
CA VAL A 8 5.49 -5.93 10.71
C VAL A 8 4.76 -6.43 11.94
N HIS A 9 3.45 -6.15 11.98
CA HIS A 9 2.55 -6.50 13.07
C HIS A 9 1.72 -7.74 12.73
N ARG A 10 1.41 -8.55 13.74
CA ARG A 10 0.33 -9.55 13.62
C ARG A 10 -1.01 -8.83 13.49
N TYR A 11 -1.87 -9.30 12.60
CA TYR A 11 -3.24 -8.82 12.45
C TYR A 11 -4.18 -10.03 12.53
N GLY A 12 -4.64 -10.36 13.74
CA GLY A 12 -5.31 -11.64 14.00
C GLY A 12 -4.40 -12.85 13.79
N GLU A 13 -5.00 -14.01 13.55
CA GLU A 13 -4.28 -15.30 13.46
C GLU A 13 -3.67 -15.57 12.09
N SER A 14 -4.28 -15.04 11.02
CA SER A 14 -3.96 -15.36 9.62
C SER A 14 -3.61 -14.13 8.77
N ALA A 15 -3.14 -13.03 9.37
CA ALA A 15 -2.68 -11.88 8.60
C ALA A 15 -1.55 -11.09 9.29
N LEU A 16 -0.89 -10.25 8.48
CA LEU A 16 0.14 -9.31 8.89
C LEU A 16 -0.23 -7.91 8.42
N LEU A 17 -0.01 -6.90 9.27
CA LEU A 17 -0.12 -5.49 8.91
C LEU A 17 1.27 -4.88 8.88
N VAL A 18 1.65 -4.34 7.73
CA VAL A 18 2.97 -3.73 7.50
C VAL A 18 2.84 -2.22 7.51
N ASP A 19 3.42 -1.56 8.50
CA ASP A 19 3.46 -0.11 8.62
C ASP A 19 4.66 0.47 7.87
N VAL A 20 4.43 1.47 7.01
CA VAL A 20 5.47 2.12 6.19
C VAL A 20 5.38 3.66 6.31
N PRO A 21 6.45 4.41 5.97
CA PRO A 21 6.50 5.85 6.26
C PRO A 21 5.48 6.67 5.47
N ASP A 22 5.16 6.30 4.23
CA ASP A 22 4.32 7.11 3.34
C ASP A 22 3.66 6.27 2.22
N LEU A 23 2.83 6.94 1.40
CA LEU A 23 2.11 6.31 0.29
C LEU A 23 3.05 5.81 -0.83
N ALA A 24 4.20 6.46 -1.04
CA ALA A 24 5.17 6.00 -2.03
C ALA A 24 5.78 4.65 -1.60
N ALA A 25 6.11 4.51 -0.31
CA ALA A 25 6.56 3.27 0.29
C ALA A 25 5.49 2.17 0.23
N VAL A 26 4.20 2.50 0.47
CA VAL A 26 3.08 1.54 0.27
C VAL A 26 3.07 1.03 -1.17
N ARG A 27 3.06 1.94 -2.16
CA ARG A 27 3.00 1.57 -3.58
C ARG A 27 4.21 0.74 -4.01
N SER A 28 5.39 1.09 -3.51
CA SER A 28 6.63 0.36 -3.76
C SER A 28 6.58 -1.05 -3.17
N LEU A 29 6.19 -1.19 -1.90
CA LEU A 29 6.03 -2.48 -1.24
C LEU A 29 4.96 -3.34 -1.94
N HIS A 30 3.78 -2.79 -2.19
CA HIS A 30 2.69 -3.50 -2.85
C HIS A 30 3.10 -4.06 -4.21
N ARG A 31 3.79 -3.30 -5.06
CA ARG A 31 4.29 -3.81 -6.35
C ARG A 31 5.22 -5.01 -6.19
N ARG A 32 6.12 -4.98 -5.20
CA ARG A 32 7.04 -6.09 -4.91
C ARG A 32 6.28 -7.34 -4.47
N LEU A 33 5.31 -7.16 -3.56
CA LEU A 33 4.50 -8.25 -3.03
C LEU A 33 3.51 -8.81 -4.07
N ALA A 34 3.12 -8.04 -5.08
CA ALA A 34 2.15 -8.48 -6.09
C ALA A 34 2.72 -9.45 -7.15
N THR A 35 4.04 -9.64 -7.23
CA THR A 35 4.65 -10.37 -8.37
C THR A 35 4.95 -11.84 -8.06
N ASP A 36 5.20 -12.19 -6.80
CA ASP A 36 5.65 -13.52 -6.38
C ASP A 36 5.20 -13.81 -4.93
N ALA A 37 3.89 -13.98 -4.75
CA ALA A 37 3.30 -14.26 -3.45
C ALA A 37 3.41 -15.76 -3.12
N PRO A 38 3.78 -16.15 -1.88
CA PRO A 38 3.73 -17.54 -1.44
C PRO A 38 2.32 -18.13 -1.55
N ASP A 39 2.20 -19.44 -1.79
CA ASP A 39 0.90 -20.14 -1.95
C ASP A 39 -0.10 -19.88 -0.80
N GLY A 40 0.40 -19.70 0.42
CA GLY A 40 -0.41 -19.42 1.61
C GLY A 40 -0.93 -17.97 1.70
N VAL A 41 -0.46 -17.05 0.86
CA VAL A 41 -0.91 -15.65 0.82
C VAL A 41 -2.08 -15.52 -0.16
N VAL A 42 -3.23 -15.10 0.35
CA VAL A 42 -4.47 -15.01 -0.44
C VAL A 42 -4.78 -13.59 -0.91
N ASP A 43 -4.15 -12.57 -0.31
CA ASP A 43 -4.41 -11.18 -0.64
C ASP A 43 -3.31 -10.25 -0.13
N VAL A 44 -3.06 -9.17 -0.87
CA VAL A 44 -2.14 -8.08 -0.50
C VAL A 44 -2.86 -6.75 -0.73
N VAL A 45 -3.23 -6.08 0.37
CA VAL A 45 -4.12 -4.92 0.34
C VAL A 45 -3.35 -3.64 0.71
N PRO A 46 -3.08 -2.72 -0.24
CA PRO A 46 -2.46 -1.44 0.05
C PRO A 46 -3.47 -0.44 0.64
N ALA A 47 -3.01 0.41 1.55
CA ALA A 47 -3.79 1.50 2.13
C ALA A 47 -3.00 2.83 2.11
N ALA A 48 -3.34 3.79 2.98
CA ALA A 48 -2.66 5.08 3.01
C ALA A 48 -1.19 5.00 3.46
N ARG A 49 -0.92 4.20 4.51
CA ARG A 49 0.41 4.03 5.12
C ARG A 49 0.72 2.60 5.54
N THR A 50 -0.10 1.66 5.11
CA THR A 50 0.01 0.26 5.49
C THR A 50 -0.21 -0.66 4.30
N VAL A 51 0.30 -1.88 4.39
CA VAL A 51 -0.06 -3.00 3.53
C VAL A 51 -0.50 -4.16 4.40
N LEU A 52 -1.72 -4.65 4.20
CA LEU A 52 -2.22 -5.86 4.85
C LEU A 52 -1.88 -7.07 3.96
N VAL A 53 -1.28 -8.10 4.54
CA VAL A 53 -1.04 -9.40 3.89
C VAL A 53 -1.94 -10.43 4.57
N ARG A 54 -2.87 -11.01 3.81
CA ARG A 54 -3.81 -12.03 4.31
C ARG A 54 -3.33 -13.40 3.90
N CYS A 55 -3.40 -14.35 4.82
CA CYS A 55 -3.00 -15.74 4.61
C CYS A 55 -4.23 -16.66 4.68
N ALA A 56 -4.14 -17.83 4.04
CA ALA A 56 -5.19 -18.84 4.02
C ALA A 56 -5.40 -19.49 5.38
N ALA A 57 -4.32 -19.79 6.10
CA ALA A 57 -4.34 -20.39 7.42
C ALA A 57 -3.32 -19.74 8.38
N PRO A 58 -3.48 -19.89 9.70
CA PRO A 58 -2.51 -19.38 10.68
C PRO A 58 -1.09 -19.93 10.51
N ALA A 59 -0.95 -21.14 9.96
CA ALA A 59 0.33 -21.80 9.72
C ALA A 59 1.19 -21.07 8.67
N ASP A 60 0.54 -20.40 7.70
CA ASP A 60 1.22 -19.74 6.58
C ASP A 60 1.85 -18.40 6.98
N VAL A 61 1.48 -17.85 8.14
CA VAL A 61 1.89 -16.49 8.53
C VAL A 61 3.38 -16.38 8.79
N ALA A 62 4.04 -17.45 9.22
CA ALA A 62 5.49 -17.44 9.42
C ALA A 62 6.23 -17.23 8.09
N ASP A 63 5.84 -17.97 7.06
CA ASP A 63 6.43 -17.86 5.72
C ASP A 63 6.09 -16.51 5.08
N ALA A 64 4.83 -16.06 5.20
CA ALA A 64 4.42 -14.74 4.74
C ALA A 64 5.21 -13.61 5.44
N ARG A 65 5.54 -13.76 6.73
CA ARG A 65 6.34 -12.77 7.47
C ARG A 65 7.76 -12.69 6.93
N ALA A 66 8.42 -13.84 6.75
CA ALA A 66 9.78 -13.88 6.20
C ALA A 66 9.82 -13.27 4.80
N TRP A 67 8.82 -13.57 3.96
CA TRP A 67 8.67 -13.00 2.64
C TRP A 67 8.48 -11.47 2.64
N VAL A 68 7.63 -10.95 3.54
CA VAL A 68 7.44 -9.50 3.70
C VAL A 68 8.72 -8.81 4.19
N GLU A 69 9.39 -9.38 5.19
CA GLU A 69 10.64 -8.82 5.74
C GLU A 69 11.75 -8.79 4.69
N ASP A 70 11.86 -9.82 3.85
CA ASP A 70 12.77 -9.83 2.69
C ASP A 70 12.41 -8.73 1.66
N ALA A 71 11.12 -8.57 1.34
CA ALA A 71 10.67 -7.51 0.44
C ALA A 71 10.94 -6.09 0.98
N LEU A 72 10.92 -5.90 2.31
CA LEU A 72 11.29 -4.65 2.98
C LEU A 72 12.81 -4.38 2.91
N LEU A 73 13.63 -5.43 3.03
CA LEU A 73 15.09 -5.34 2.96
C LEU A 73 15.61 -5.03 1.55
N ARG A 74 14.92 -5.49 0.51
CA ARG A 74 15.22 -5.16 -0.89
C ARG A 74 14.91 -3.68 -1.15
N ALA A 75 15.87 -2.79 -0.87
CA ALA A 75 15.77 -1.32 -0.99
C ALA A 75 15.15 -0.87 -2.34
N PRO A 76 14.29 0.17 -2.38
CA PRO A 76 13.89 0.74 -3.66
C PRO A 76 15.01 1.59 -4.25
N SER A 77 15.33 1.36 -5.53
CA SER A 77 15.51 2.45 -6.47
C SER A 77 14.13 3.08 -6.71
N ASP A 78 14.02 4.40 -6.66
CA ASP A 78 12.77 5.17 -6.70
C ASP A 78 12.00 5.05 -8.04
N ASP A 79 12.53 4.32 -9.00
CA ASP A 79 11.98 4.16 -10.34
C ASP A 79 11.24 2.83 -10.48
N GLY A 80 10.06 2.73 -9.86
CA GLY A 80 9.08 1.78 -10.40
C GLY A 80 8.79 2.13 -11.87
N PRO A 81 8.46 1.16 -12.74
CA PRO A 81 8.20 1.45 -14.14
C PRO A 81 7.16 2.56 -14.27
N PRO A 82 7.30 3.46 -15.26
CA PRO A 82 6.35 4.53 -15.48
C PRO A 82 4.94 3.96 -15.58
N LEU A 83 3.94 4.73 -15.14
CA LEU A 83 2.54 4.33 -15.25
C LEU A 83 2.25 3.89 -16.71
N THR A 84 1.98 2.60 -16.90
CA THR A 84 1.75 2.00 -18.23
C THR A 84 0.26 1.95 -18.62
N GLY A 85 -0.61 2.59 -17.84
CA GLY A 85 -2.06 2.60 -18.06
C GLY A 85 -2.52 3.68 -19.04
N ALA A 86 -3.64 3.42 -19.71
CA ALA A 86 -4.34 4.45 -20.48
C ALA A 86 -4.95 5.50 -19.54
N VAL A 87 -4.91 6.77 -19.95
CA VAL A 87 -5.65 7.84 -19.27
C VAL A 87 -7.14 7.59 -19.46
N VAL A 88 -7.90 7.64 -18.37
CA VAL A 88 -9.36 7.52 -18.38
C VAL A 88 -9.94 8.85 -17.91
N GLU A 89 -10.79 9.46 -18.73
CA GLU A 89 -11.50 10.69 -18.38
C GLU A 89 -12.76 10.36 -17.59
N ILE A 90 -12.94 11.01 -16.43
CA ILE A 90 -14.11 10.86 -15.58
C ILE A 90 -14.81 12.23 -15.54
N PRO A 91 -16.00 12.39 -16.18
CA PRO A 91 -16.73 13.66 -16.10
C PRO A 91 -17.30 13.86 -14.69
N VAL A 92 -17.10 15.07 -14.14
CA VAL A 92 -17.54 15.44 -12.78
C VAL A 92 -18.32 16.74 -12.84
N HIS A 93 -19.49 16.77 -12.21
CA HIS A 93 -20.20 18.00 -11.88
C HIS A 93 -19.75 18.43 -10.48
N TYR A 94 -19.10 19.59 -10.36
CA TYR A 94 -18.61 20.10 -9.09
C TYR A 94 -19.71 20.87 -8.35
N ASP A 95 -20.74 20.15 -7.88
CA ASP A 95 -21.89 20.69 -7.13
C ASP A 95 -22.04 20.05 -5.74
N GLY A 96 -20.93 19.47 -5.23
CA GLY A 96 -20.89 18.86 -3.91
C GLY A 96 -21.24 19.86 -2.80
N PRO A 97 -22.02 19.45 -1.77
CA PRO A 97 -22.47 20.34 -0.70
C PRO A 97 -21.32 20.86 0.18
N ASP A 98 -20.15 20.23 0.11
CA ASP A 98 -18.93 20.55 0.84
C ASP A 98 -17.97 21.44 0.03
N LEU A 99 -18.28 21.78 -1.22
CA LEU A 99 -17.37 22.51 -2.12
C LEU A 99 -16.97 23.88 -1.55
N GLU A 100 -17.92 24.63 -1.00
CA GLU A 100 -17.66 25.92 -0.34
C GLU A 100 -16.77 25.76 0.90
N ASP A 101 -17.00 24.70 1.69
CA ASP A 101 -16.22 24.43 2.90
C ASP A 101 -14.78 24.06 2.55
N VAL A 102 -14.57 23.24 1.52
CA VAL A 102 -13.24 22.87 1.01
C VAL A 102 -12.49 24.09 0.49
N ALA A 103 -13.13 24.93 -0.33
CA ALA A 103 -12.54 26.16 -0.84
C ALA A 103 -12.08 27.08 0.31
N ARG A 104 -12.96 27.27 1.31
CA ARG A 104 -12.65 28.04 2.52
C ARG A 104 -11.46 27.47 3.30
N TRP A 105 -11.39 26.17 3.51
CA TRP A 105 -10.28 25.54 4.26
C TRP A 105 -8.96 25.53 3.50
N ALA A 106 -9.01 25.40 2.18
CA ALA A 106 -7.83 25.46 1.31
C ALA A 106 -7.37 26.90 1.02
N GLY A 107 -8.16 27.92 1.35
CA GLY A 107 -7.83 29.32 1.09
C GLY A 107 -7.97 29.73 -0.38
N VAL A 108 -8.90 29.09 -1.09
CA VAL A 108 -9.20 29.34 -2.51
C VAL A 108 -10.68 29.66 -2.68
N SER A 109 -11.09 30.11 -3.87
CA SER A 109 -12.52 30.21 -4.23
C SER A 109 -13.00 28.92 -4.86
N VAL A 110 -14.32 28.73 -4.86
CA VAL A 110 -15.01 27.78 -5.75
C VAL A 110 -14.86 28.26 -7.20
#